data_AF-A0A8T5F9K9-F1
#
_entry.id   AF-A0A8T5F9K9-F1
#
_cell.length_a   1.000
_cell.length_b   1.000
_cell.length_c   1.000
_cell.angle_alpha   90.00
_cell.angle_beta   90.00
_cell.angle_gamma   90.00
#
_symmetry.space_group_name_H-M   'P 1'
#
loop_
_entity.id
_entity.type
_entity.pdbx_description
1 polymer ?
#
loop_
_entity_poly.entity_id
_entity_poly.type
_entity_poly.pdbx_seq_one_letter_code
_entity_poly.pdbx_strand_id
1 'polypeptide(L)'
;MNQGNFDPKLEKLYEILKRKKQIIFYGPPGTGKTYSANKLKKYILSKNTPQPISSNSKNWIYSVDPENWEIVKTHHIWASSVPIEKIRERINQNDNVIFFVTGTKKFQGIFKFSSDWYTAESVVWPDETNEVRYLSQIKLEPILLGDLNLWDIAKNLEYFPDPENKRDSSLKLQGRGGYPSNKESLSRKDFETICSHMRSIGSSTNDQNFSKNVTFHQSYSYEDFVEGIRPDITSSDKVIYKPQDGIFKEICESARKDPQNNYVLTIDEINRGNVSKIFGELITLIESDKRKEEHKVTLPYTRQSFWIPKNLFIIGTMNTADRSIAQLDTALRRRFAFEELMPEYTLKDLDKSIDGISLKDLLSTLNSRIRDQGPQFRDKQIGHSYFMDDCKNIEDLRTIFAVEIIP
;
A
#
# COMPACT_ATOMS: atom_id res chain seq x y z
N MET A 1 6.50 17.55 -19.77
CA MET A 1 6.31 16.17 -20.24
C MET A 1 7.25 15.27 -19.43
N ASN A 2 6.80 14.68 -18.33
CA ASN A 2 7.58 13.67 -17.60
C ASN A 2 7.13 12.30 -18.11
N GLN A 3 7.92 11.71 -19.00
CA GLN A 3 7.76 10.29 -19.33
C GLN A 3 7.98 9.50 -18.04
N GLY A 4 6.93 8.84 -17.56
CA GLY A 4 7.03 7.88 -16.47
C GLY A 4 8.14 6.88 -16.78
N ASN A 5 9.06 6.72 -15.84
CA ASN A 5 10.27 5.93 -15.95
C ASN A 5 9.91 4.48 -16.36
N PHE A 6 9.95 4.18 -17.66
CA PHE A 6 9.64 2.85 -18.19
C PHE A 6 10.81 1.95 -17.85
N ASP A 7 10.61 1.02 -16.91
CA ASP A 7 11.57 -0.03 -16.57
C ASP A 7 11.14 -1.33 -17.29
N PRO A 8 11.82 -1.72 -18.38
CA PRO A 8 11.47 -2.91 -19.15
C PRO A 8 11.50 -4.20 -18.31
N LYS A 9 12.32 -4.23 -17.26
CA LYS A 9 12.42 -5.38 -16.35
C LYS A 9 11.14 -5.52 -15.52
N LEU A 10 10.59 -4.42 -15.02
CA LEU A 10 9.34 -4.43 -14.26
C LEU A 10 8.14 -4.84 -15.13
N GLU A 11 8.07 -4.36 -16.38
CA GLU A 11 6.98 -4.74 -17.28
C GLU A 11 7.03 -6.25 -17.60
N LYS A 12 8.22 -6.80 -17.86
CA LYS A 12 8.39 -8.25 -18.05
C LYS A 12 7.92 -9.05 -16.84
N LEU A 13 8.31 -8.63 -15.63
CA LEU A 13 7.89 -9.29 -14.38
C LEU A 13 6.38 -9.18 -14.17
N TYR A 14 5.79 -8.05 -14.52
CA TYR A 14 4.36 -7.85 -14.44
C TYR A 14 3.59 -8.76 -15.41
N GLU A 15 4.07 -8.95 -16.65
CA GLU A 15 3.48 -9.89 -17.61
C GLU A 15 3.55 -11.35 -17.14
N ILE A 16 4.66 -11.74 -16.49
CA ILE A 16 4.77 -13.05 -15.82
C ILE A 16 3.70 -13.18 -14.73
N LEU A 17 3.55 -12.15 -13.89
CA LEU A 17 2.56 -12.12 -12.82
C LEU A 17 1.12 -12.08 -13.34
N LYS A 18 0.81 -11.44 -14.47
CA LYS A 18 -0.54 -11.51 -15.05
C LYS A 18 -0.96 -12.95 -15.36
N ARG A 19 -0.01 -13.79 -15.78
CA ARG A 19 -0.25 -15.21 -16.08
C ARG A 19 -0.24 -16.09 -14.84
N LYS A 20 0.80 -15.97 -14.00
CA LYS A 20 1.02 -16.84 -12.86
C LYS A 20 0.34 -16.37 -11.57
N LYS A 21 0.06 -15.08 -11.42
CA LYS A 21 -0.50 -14.40 -10.23
C LYS A 21 0.35 -14.45 -8.96
N GLN A 22 1.43 -15.23 -8.97
CA GLN A 22 2.38 -15.32 -7.88
C GLN A 22 3.81 -15.49 -8.38
N ILE A 23 4.75 -14.82 -7.72
CA ILE A 23 6.18 -14.87 -8.02
C ILE A 23 7.00 -14.91 -6.73
N ILE A 24 8.14 -15.60 -6.74
CA ILE A 24 9.13 -15.61 -5.67
C ILE A 24 10.44 -15.05 -6.22
N PHE A 25 10.93 -13.99 -5.59
CA PHE A 25 12.32 -13.53 -5.76
C PHE A 25 13.23 -14.33 -4.85
N TYR A 26 14.25 -14.95 -5.42
CA TYR A 26 15.16 -15.79 -4.65
C TYR A 26 16.62 -15.55 -5.03
N GLY A 27 17.53 -15.82 -4.09
CA GLY A 27 18.96 -15.68 -4.31
C GLY A 27 19.74 -15.38 -3.02
N PRO A 28 21.06 -15.16 -3.14
CA PRO A 28 21.93 -14.90 -2.01
C PRO A 28 21.52 -13.68 -1.16
N PRO A 29 21.99 -13.56 0.08
CA PRO A 29 21.76 -12.38 0.92
C PRO A 29 22.22 -11.09 0.24
N GLY A 30 21.51 -9.99 0.48
CA GLY A 30 21.86 -8.65 -0.02
C GLY A 30 21.68 -8.41 -1.53
N THR A 31 21.01 -9.30 -2.27
CA THR A 31 20.77 -9.12 -3.72
C THR A 31 19.55 -8.24 -4.07
N GLY A 32 19.03 -7.48 -3.09
CA GLY A 32 17.93 -6.54 -3.34
C GLY A 32 16.56 -7.20 -3.59
N LYS A 33 16.31 -8.39 -3.04
CA LYS A 33 15.02 -9.11 -3.18
C LYS A 33 13.84 -8.29 -2.65
N THR A 34 13.91 -7.82 -1.41
CA THR A 34 12.85 -7.00 -0.79
C THR A 34 12.67 -5.68 -1.53
N TYR A 35 13.76 -5.06 -1.98
CA TYR A 35 13.72 -3.87 -2.84
C TYR A 35 12.97 -4.15 -4.16
N SER A 36 13.33 -5.23 -4.85
CA SER A 36 12.70 -5.63 -6.12
C SER A 36 11.22 -5.98 -5.95
N ALA A 37 10.88 -6.70 -4.87
CA ALA A 37 9.50 -6.99 -4.49
C ALA A 37 8.69 -5.72 -4.28
N ASN A 38 9.24 -4.75 -3.53
CA ASN A 38 8.59 -3.45 -3.30
C ASN A 38 8.44 -2.64 -4.60
N LYS A 39 9.44 -2.66 -5.48
CA LYS A 39 9.38 -1.97 -6.78
C LYS A 39 8.28 -2.56 -7.66
N LEU A 40 8.19 -3.89 -7.74
CA LEU A 40 7.15 -4.60 -8.49
C LEU A 40 5.76 -4.40 -7.87
N LYS A 41 5.64 -4.43 -6.55
CA LYS A 41 4.39 -4.09 -5.83
C LYS A 41 3.89 -2.70 -6.24
N LYS A 42 4.73 -1.67 -6.10
CA LYS A 42 4.39 -0.29 -6.50
C LYS A 42 4.00 -0.21 -7.97
N TYR A 43 4.69 -0.95 -8.83
CA TYR A 43 4.36 -1.02 -10.25
C TYR A 43 2.97 -1.60 -10.51
N ILE A 44 2.61 -2.74 -9.88
CA ILE A 44 1.28 -3.36 -10.03
C ILE A 44 0.19 -2.41 -9.55
N LEU A 45 0.38 -1.81 -8.37
CA LEU A 45 -0.58 -0.87 -7.79
C LEU A 45 -0.72 0.40 -8.64
N SER A 46 0.34 0.84 -9.34
CA SER A 46 0.25 1.95 -10.29
C SER A 46 -0.67 1.68 -11.48
N LYS A 47 -0.96 0.41 -11.79
CA LYS A 47 -1.90 -0.01 -12.85
C LYS A 47 -3.36 0.00 -12.39
N ASN A 48 -3.63 0.25 -11.11
CA ASN A 48 -4.98 0.42 -10.62
C ASN A 48 -5.60 1.64 -11.27
N THR A 49 -6.71 1.43 -11.95
CA THR A 49 -7.51 2.53 -12.47
C THR A 49 -7.96 3.34 -11.25
N PRO A 50 -7.80 4.68 -11.23
CA PRO A 50 -8.54 5.48 -10.26
C PRO A 50 -9.99 5.01 -10.32
N GLN A 51 -10.57 4.59 -9.17
CA GLN A 51 -12.00 4.29 -9.05
C GLN A 51 -12.76 5.28 -9.94
N PRO A 52 -13.53 4.84 -10.94
CA PRO A 52 -14.36 5.76 -11.68
C PRO A 52 -15.31 6.35 -10.64
N ILE A 53 -15.00 7.59 -10.25
CA ILE A 53 -15.94 8.50 -9.61
C ILE A 53 -17.21 8.33 -10.40
N SER A 54 -18.28 7.87 -9.74
CA SER A 54 -19.53 7.55 -10.42
C SER A 54 -19.88 8.71 -11.35
N SER A 55 -20.35 8.44 -12.56
CA SER A 55 -20.57 9.49 -13.58
C SER A 55 -21.48 10.63 -13.08
N ASN A 56 -22.23 10.40 -11.99
CA ASN A 56 -23.16 11.33 -11.37
C ASN A 56 -22.70 11.90 -10.02
N SER A 57 -21.57 11.47 -9.44
CA SER A 57 -21.10 12.00 -8.15
C SER A 57 -20.36 13.33 -8.34
N LYS A 58 -20.69 14.28 -7.48
CA LYS A 58 -20.03 15.59 -7.41
C LYS A 58 -18.74 15.50 -6.59
N ASN A 59 -17.82 16.41 -6.88
CA ASN A 59 -16.52 16.50 -6.23
C ASN A 59 -16.40 17.82 -5.47
N TRP A 60 -16.05 17.76 -4.20
CA TRP A 60 -16.07 18.91 -3.30
C TRP A 60 -14.70 19.20 -2.68
N ILE A 61 -14.45 20.47 -2.31
CA ILE A 61 -13.30 20.86 -1.48
C ILE A 61 -13.82 21.40 -0.16
N TYR A 62 -13.36 20.84 0.95
CA TYR A 62 -13.78 21.21 2.29
C TYR A 62 -12.59 21.75 3.07
N SER A 63 -12.69 22.99 3.52
CA SER A 63 -11.74 23.56 4.46
C SER A 63 -12.06 23.10 5.88
N VAL A 64 -11.05 22.59 6.58
CA VAL A 64 -11.14 22.17 7.98
C VAL A 64 -9.94 22.75 8.74
N ASP A 65 -10.14 23.15 9.99
CA ASP A 65 -9.01 23.54 10.85
C ASP A 65 -8.19 22.31 11.30
N PRO A 66 -6.97 22.52 11.81
CA PRO A 66 -6.10 21.42 12.22
C PRO A 66 -6.66 20.49 13.31
N GLU A 67 -7.45 21.01 14.25
CA GLU A 67 -8.00 20.22 15.37
C GLU A 67 -9.11 19.29 14.86
N ASN A 68 -10.03 19.84 14.08
CA ASN A 68 -11.10 19.09 13.43
C ASN A 68 -10.55 18.10 12.40
N TRP A 69 -9.44 18.39 11.73
CA TRP A 69 -8.83 17.45 10.80
C TRP A 69 -8.46 16.11 11.48
N GLU A 70 -7.91 16.12 12.69
CA GLU A 70 -7.53 14.90 13.39
C GLU A 70 -8.76 14.03 13.71
N ILE A 71 -9.92 14.63 13.94
CA ILE A 71 -11.18 13.90 14.12
C ILE A 71 -11.64 13.27 12.80
N VAL A 72 -11.63 14.00 11.68
CA VAL A 72 -11.96 13.44 10.34
C VAL A 72 -11.07 12.24 10.03
N LYS A 73 -9.77 12.42 10.23
CA LYS A 73 -8.73 11.44 9.92
C LYS A 73 -8.85 10.19 10.81
N THR A 74 -9.20 10.35 12.08
CA THR A 74 -9.25 9.23 13.04
C THR A 74 -10.59 8.50 13.00
N HIS A 75 -11.70 9.24 12.93
CA HIS A 75 -13.04 8.67 13.08
C HIS A 75 -13.76 8.47 11.74
N HIS A 76 -13.25 9.04 10.65
CA HIS A 76 -13.87 9.00 9.33
C HIS A 76 -15.31 9.51 9.31
N ILE A 77 -15.54 10.63 10.01
CA ILE A 77 -16.85 11.28 10.10
C ILE A 77 -16.67 12.76 9.80
N TRP A 78 -17.71 13.35 9.22
CA TRP A 78 -17.82 14.80 9.14
C TRP A 78 -19.16 15.25 9.72
N ALA A 79 -19.15 16.40 10.39
CA ALA A 79 -20.34 17.00 10.97
C ALA A 79 -20.50 18.48 10.58
N SER A 80 -21.76 18.93 10.48
CA SER A 80 -22.15 20.31 10.19
C SER A 80 -23.23 20.78 11.16
N SER A 81 -23.20 22.08 11.45
CA SER A 81 -24.23 22.77 12.26
C SER A 81 -25.50 23.04 11.44
N VAL A 82 -25.46 22.82 10.14
CA VAL A 82 -26.58 23.04 9.22
C VAL A 82 -27.56 21.86 9.31
N PRO A 83 -28.89 22.06 9.31
CA PRO A 83 -29.88 20.99 9.28
C PRO A 83 -29.77 20.09 8.03
N ILE A 84 -30.06 18.80 8.22
CA ILE A 84 -29.90 17.73 7.20
C ILE A 84 -30.63 18.08 5.90
N GLU A 85 -31.83 18.67 6.00
CA GLU A 85 -32.71 18.97 4.88
C GLU A 85 -32.03 19.92 3.89
N LYS A 86 -31.31 20.92 4.39
CA LYS A 86 -30.59 21.90 3.56
C LYS A 86 -29.31 21.34 2.96
N ILE A 87 -28.65 20.42 3.66
CA ILE A 87 -27.39 19.82 3.19
C ILE A 87 -27.67 18.81 2.07
N ARG A 88 -28.73 18.00 2.20
CA ARG A 88 -29.10 16.97 1.22
C ARG A 88 -29.43 17.53 -0.16
N GLU A 89 -29.88 18.77 -0.27
CA GLU A 89 -30.09 19.43 -1.57
C GLU A 89 -28.78 19.64 -2.35
N ARG A 90 -27.64 19.69 -1.64
CA ARG A 90 -26.34 20.04 -2.21
C ARG A 90 -25.40 18.86 -2.30
N ILE A 91 -25.30 18.06 -1.23
CA ILE A 91 -24.35 16.94 -1.11
C ILE A 91 -25.11 15.63 -0.97
N ASN A 92 -24.86 14.73 -1.91
CA ASN A 92 -25.49 13.42 -1.95
C ASN A 92 -24.60 12.34 -1.36
N GLN A 93 -25.21 11.23 -0.97
CA GLN A 93 -24.46 9.99 -0.72
C GLN A 93 -23.67 9.61 -1.98
N ASN A 94 -22.44 9.14 -1.79
CA ASN A 94 -21.46 8.81 -2.84
C ASN A 94 -20.75 9.99 -3.53
N ASP A 95 -21.04 11.24 -3.16
CA ASP A 95 -20.18 12.36 -3.56
C ASP A 95 -18.75 12.21 -2.96
N ASN A 96 -17.78 12.90 -3.54
CA ASN A 96 -16.40 12.91 -3.05
C ASN A 96 -16.04 14.26 -2.43
N VAL A 97 -15.12 14.23 -1.47
CA VAL A 97 -14.61 15.42 -0.80
C VAL A 97 -13.09 15.38 -0.66
N ILE A 98 -12.44 16.49 -0.96
CA ILE A 98 -11.02 16.75 -0.70
C ILE A 98 -10.92 17.72 0.48
N PHE A 99 -10.25 17.31 1.55
CA PHE A 99 -10.01 18.16 2.71
C PHE A 99 -8.76 19.02 2.52
N PHE A 100 -8.94 20.32 2.67
CA PHE A 100 -7.91 21.35 2.72
C PHE A 100 -7.77 21.84 4.15
N VAL A 101 -6.60 21.66 4.76
CA VAL A 101 -6.42 22.08 6.17
C VAL A 101 -6.02 23.55 6.20
N THR A 102 -6.82 24.38 6.87
CA THR A 102 -6.60 25.82 6.95
C THR A 102 -5.27 26.13 7.64
N GLY A 103 -4.61 27.22 7.24
CA GLY A 103 -3.26 27.57 7.71
C GLY A 103 -2.11 26.75 7.09
N THR A 104 -2.36 25.53 6.60
CA THR A 104 -1.30 24.66 6.05
C THR A 104 -1.01 24.86 4.56
N LYS A 105 -1.97 25.44 3.81
CA LYS A 105 -1.95 25.54 2.33
C LYS A 105 -1.91 24.18 1.61
N LYS A 106 -2.32 23.10 2.29
CA LYS A 106 -2.18 21.73 1.81
C LYS A 106 -3.51 20.99 1.76
N PHE A 107 -3.69 20.17 0.74
CA PHE A 107 -4.71 19.12 0.70
C PHE A 107 -4.20 17.92 1.49
N GLN A 108 -5.01 17.45 2.45
CA GLN A 108 -4.57 16.42 3.40
C GLN A 108 -5.31 15.08 3.28
N GLY A 109 -6.49 15.07 2.66
CA GLY A 109 -7.16 13.81 2.36
C GLY A 109 -8.29 13.92 1.37
N ILE A 110 -8.63 12.78 0.78
CA ILE A 110 -9.71 12.56 -0.17
C ILE A 110 -10.57 11.45 0.38
N PHE A 111 -11.87 11.68 0.46
CA PHE A 111 -12.85 10.74 1.01
C PHE A 111 -14.06 10.65 0.11
N LYS A 112 -14.78 9.54 0.24
CA LYS A 112 -16.14 9.36 -0.30
C LYS A 112 -17.14 9.47 0.83
N PHE A 113 -18.29 10.09 0.60
CA PHE A 113 -19.42 10.00 1.51
C PHE A 113 -20.05 8.60 1.43
N SER A 114 -20.00 7.83 2.51
CA SER A 114 -20.35 6.40 2.53
C SER A 114 -21.74 6.11 3.12
N SER A 115 -22.38 7.09 3.75
CA SER A 115 -23.75 6.97 4.29
C SER A 115 -24.64 8.12 3.84
N ASP A 116 -25.94 7.99 4.09
CA ASP A 116 -26.83 9.15 4.17
C ASP A 116 -26.49 10.01 5.40
N TRP A 117 -26.91 11.27 5.34
CA TRP A 117 -26.86 12.20 6.48
C TRP A 117 -27.74 11.71 7.63
N TYR A 118 -27.22 11.78 8.85
CA TYR A 118 -27.92 11.40 10.09
C TYR A 118 -27.74 12.44 11.19
N THR A 119 -28.62 12.42 12.18
CA THR A 119 -28.57 13.36 13.30
C THR A 119 -27.58 12.89 14.36
N ALA A 120 -26.70 13.78 14.81
CA ALA A 120 -25.70 13.53 15.84
C ALA A 120 -26.33 13.25 17.22
N GLU A 121 -25.94 12.16 17.86
CA GLU A 121 -26.30 11.87 19.27
C GLU A 121 -25.38 12.57 20.27
N SER A 122 -24.16 12.93 19.86
CA SER A 122 -23.13 13.58 20.68
C SER A 122 -22.39 14.67 19.89
N VAL A 123 -21.79 15.62 20.61
CA VAL A 123 -20.95 16.69 20.01
C VAL A 123 -19.69 16.06 19.42
N VAL A 124 -19.38 16.39 18.16
CA VAL A 124 -18.21 15.86 17.44
C VAL A 124 -17.07 16.86 17.37
N TRP A 125 -17.37 18.13 17.16
CA TRP A 125 -16.37 19.20 17.20
C TRP A 125 -16.57 20.00 18.49
N PRO A 126 -15.58 20.06 19.38
CA PRO A 126 -15.63 20.99 20.50
C PRO A 126 -15.42 22.41 19.96
N ASP A 127 -16.41 23.27 20.08
CA ASP A 127 -16.20 24.71 19.94
C ASP A 127 -15.86 25.32 21.31
N GLU A 128 -15.20 26.49 21.32
CA GLU A 128 -14.80 27.18 22.55
C GLU A 128 -15.98 27.49 23.49
N THR A 129 -17.21 27.53 22.95
CA THR A 129 -18.43 27.85 23.70
C THR A 129 -19.21 26.61 24.15
N ASN A 130 -18.90 25.40 23.65
CA ASN A 130 -19.69 24.15 23.84
C ASN A 130 -21.19 24.29 23.47
N GLU A 131 -21.55 25.36 22.74
CA GLU A 131 -22.94 25.70 22.43
C GLU A 131 -23.37 25.24 21.03
N VAL A 132 -22.43 25.11 20.08
CA VAL A 132 -22.77 24.65 18.73
C VAL A 132 -22.87 23.12 18.68
N ARG A 133 -24.11 22.63 18.63
CA ARG A 133 -24.38 21.24 18.27
C ARG A 133 -24.28 21.07 16.76
N TYR A 134 -23.35 20.22 16.33
CA TYR A 134 -23.24 19.81 14.95
C TYR A 134 -24.22 18.68 14.67
N LEU A 135 -25.46 19.10 14.39
CA LEU A 135 -26.62 18.22 14.33
C LEU A 135 -26.53 17.24 13.17
N SER A 136 -25.87 17.57 12.06
CA SER A 136 -25.88 16.73 10.85
C SER A 136 -24.52 16.08 10.64
N GLN A 137 -24.49 14.75 10.57
CA GLN A 137 -23.29 13.96 10.34
C GLN A 137 -23.40 13.09 9.09
N ILE A 138 -22.25 12.75 8.53
CA ILE A 138 -22.12 11.78 7.44
C ILE A 138 -20.85 10.95 7.63
N LYS A 139 -20.94 9.65 7.33
CA LYS A 139 -19.77 8.77 7.35
C LYS A 139 -18.94 8.96 6.11
N LEU A 140 -17.63 8.83 6.28
CA LEU A 140 -16.64 8.92 5.23
C LEU A 140 -15.96 7.58 5.05
N GLU A 141 -15.58 7.29 3.82
CA GLU A 141 -14.63 6.23 3.49
C GLU A 141 -13.36 6.89 2.91
N PRO A 142 -12.18 6.67 3.52
CA PRO A 142 -10.93 7.24 3.02
C PRO A 142 -10.61 6.69 1.63
N ILE A 143 -10.46 7.59 0.66
CA ILE A 143 -9.91 7.27 -0.66
C ILE A 143 -8.40 7.40 -0.61
N LEU A 144 -7.88 8.52 -0.07
CA LEU A 144 -6.45 8.82 -0.03
C LEU A 144 -6.11 9.85 1.04
N LEU A 145 -5.09 9.59 1.85
CA LEU A 145 -4.44 10.61 2.67
C LEU A 145 -3.14 11.07 2.01
N GLY A 146 -2.79 12.34 2.14
CA GLY A 146 -1.57 12.89 1.53
C GLY A 146 -1.22 14.26 2.07
N ASP A 147 -0.15 14.85 1.57
CA ASP A 147 0.26 16.21 1.93
C ASP A 147 0.67 16.96 0.65
N LEU A 148 -0.34 17.40 -0.10
CA LEU A 148 -0.14 18.07 -1.38
C LEU A 148 -0.28 19.58 -1.19
N ASN A 149 0.81 20.32 -1.40
CA ASN A 149 0.77 21.76 -1.43
C ASN A 149 -0.04 22.23 -2.65
N LEU A 150 -1.05 23.05 -2.41
CA LEU A 150 -1.93 23.55 -3.46
C LEU A 150 -1.14 24.27 -4.56
N TRP A 151 -0.12 25.04 -4.20
CA TRP A 151 0.63 25.87 -5.14
C TRP A 151 1.50 25.06 -6.11
N ASP A 152 1.86 23.83 -5.75
CA ASP A 152 2.64 22.95 -6.63
C ASP A 152 1.84 22.54 -7.88
N ILE A 153 0.51 22.51 -7.74
CA ILE A 153 -0.41 22.06 -8.79
C ILE A 153 -1.35 23.13 -9.29
N ALA A 154 -1.42 24.31 -8.66
CA ALA A 154 -2.36 25.38 -8.99
C ALA A 154 -2.39 25.70 -10.50
N LYS A 155 -1.21 25.81 -11.13
CA LYS A 155 -1.06 26.06 -12.57
C LYS A 155 -1.68 24.98 -13.50
N ASN A 156 -1.92 23.79 -12.98
CA ASN A 156 -2.48 22.65 -13.71
C ASN A 156 -3.99 22.51 -13.49
N LEU A 157 -4.58 23.34 -12.62
CA LEU A 157 -6.00 23.29 -12.28
C LEU A 157 -6.74 24.42 -12.99
N GLU A 158 -7.91 24.10 -13.55
CA GLU A 158 -8.76 25.06 -14.23
C GLU A 158 -9.40 26.06 -13.23
N TYR A 159 -9.66 25.62 -11.99
CA TYR A 159 -10.31 26.43 -10.96
C TYR A 159 -9.36 27.34 -10.13
N PHE A 160 -8.04 27.35 -10.38
CA PHE A 160 -7.04 28.04 -9.52
C PHE A 160 -6.04 28.92 -10.32
N PRO A 161 -6.30 30.23 -10.52
CA PRO A 161 -5.44 31.05 -11.37
C PRO A 161 -4.17 31.64 -10.69
N ASP A 162 -3.20 31.91 -11.59
CA ASP A 162 -1.75 32.26 -11.53
C ASP A 162 -1.36 33.60 -10.82
N PRO A 163 -0.06 33.96 -10.60
CA PRO A 163 0.48 34.49 -9.34
C PRO A 163 0.78 36.00 -9.42
N GLU A 164 0.40 36.67 -10.50
CA GLU A 164 0.66 38.11 -10.72
C GLU A 164 -0.43 39.01 -10.14
N ASN A 165 -1.61 38.45 -9.80
CA ASN A 165 -2.74 39.24 -9.31
C ASN A 165 -3.19 38.76 -7.92
N LYS A 166 -2.63 39.39 -6.87
CA LYS A 166 -2.85 39.06 -5.45
C LYS A 166 -4.26 39.39 -4.92
N ARG A 167 -5.24 39.73 -5.76
CA ARG A 167 -6.59 40.13 -5.31
C ARG A 167 -7.74 39.22 -5.74
N ASP A 168 -7.54 38.22 -6.61
CA ASP A 168 -8.65 37.37 -7.08
C ASP A 168 -8.28 35.89 -7.34
N SER A 169 -7.59 35.27 -6.39
CA SER A 169 -7.56 33.80 -6.29
C SER A 169 -7.34 33.30 -4.87
N SER A 170 -8.00 33.95 -3.89
CA SER A 170 -8.66 33.13 -2.89
C SER A 170 -9.72 32.37 -3.67
N LEU A 171 -9.37 31.18 -4.14
CA LEU A 171 -10.19 29.98 -4.02
C LEU A 171 -11.62 30.41 -3.64
N LYS A 172 -12.61 30.34 -4.54
CA LYS A 172 -14.02 30.68 -4.21
C LYS A 172 -14.61 29.74 -3.12
N LEU A 173 -13.78 29.30 -2.15
CA LEU A 173 -14.00 29.10 -0.72
C LEU A 173 -14.85 30.22 -0.11
N GLN A 174 -16.08 30.39 -0.58
CA GLN A 174 -17.06 31.30 0.01
C GLN A 174 -17.85 30.62 1.15
N GLY A 175 -17.46 29.41 1.54
CA GLY A 175 -18.11 28.70 2.63
C GLY A 175 -17.93 29.43 3.97
N ARG A 176 -18.99 30.09 4.44
CA ARG A 176 -19.21 30.33 5.87
C ARG A 176 -20.06 29.17 6.42
N GLY A 177 -19.72 28.66 7.60
CA GLY A 177 -20.62 27.78 8.37
C GLY A 177 -20.73 26.33 7.88
N GLY A 178 -19.60 25.63 7.74
CA GLY A 178 -19.61 24.15 7.64
C GLY A 178 -20.18 23.60 6.33
N TYR A 179 -19.77 24.15 5.18
CA TYR A 179 -20.15 23.72 3.83
C TYR A 179 -18.91 23.53 2.93
N PRO A 180 -19.03 22.85 1.76
CA PRO A 180 -18.00 22.87 0.73
C PRO A 180 -17.60 24.29 0.47
N SER A 181 -16.31 24.50 0.57
CA SER A 181 -15.76 25.81 0.46
C SER A 181 -15.99 26.32 -0.97
N ASN A 182 -15.87 25.46 -1.98
CA ASN A 182 -16.23 25.79 -3.36
C ASN A 182 -17.74 26.03 -3.55
N LYS A 183 -18.11 27.04 -4.35
CA LYS A 183 -19.52 27.32 -4.72
C LYS A 183 -20.15 26.16 -5.51
N GLU A 184 -19.43 25.62 -6.49
CA GLU A 184 -19.85 24.53 -7.37
C GLU A 184 -18.85 23.39 -7.34
N SER A 185 -19.29 22.16 -7.62
CA SER A 185 -18.43 20.97 -7.64
C SER A 185 -17.26 21.12 -8.60
N LEU A 186 -16.09 20.61 -8.22
CA LEU A 186 -14.91 20.58 -9.07
C LEU A 186 -15.19 19.85 -10.39
N SER A 187 -14.56 20.32 -11.47
CA SER A 187 -14.51 19.55 -12.70
C SER A 187 -13.85 18.20 -12.43
N ARG A 188 -14.28 17.18 -13.18
CA ARG A 188 -13.68 15.84 -13.11
C ARG A 188 -12.17 15.89 -13.36
N LYS A 189 -11.74 16.73 -14.31
CA LYS A 189 -10.34 16.92 -14.68
C LYS A 189 -9.51 17.47 -13.52
N ASP A 190 -9.99 18.49 -12.81
CA ASP A 190 -9.28 19.05 -11.66
C ASP A 190 -9.21 18.07 -10.50
N PHE A 191 -10.32 17.37 -10.21
CA PHE A 191 -10.34 16.34 -9.17
C PHE A 191 -9.35 15.20 -9.47
N GLU A 192 -9.32 14.70 -10.72
CA GLU A 192 -8.37 13.67 -11.16
C GLU A 192 -6.92 14.18 -11.10
N THR A 193 -6.69 15.46 -11.43
CA THR A 193 -5.37 16.12 -11.32
C THR A 193 -4.92 16.17 -9.86
N ILE A 194 -5.76 16.58 -8.92
CA ILE A 194 -5.43 16.60 -7.48
C ILE A 194 -5.15 15.17 -6.98
N CYS A 195 -6.01 14.21 -7.33
CA CYS A 195 -5.84 12.81 -6.95
C CYS A 195 -4.49 12.24 -7.42
N SER A 196 -4.14 12.44 -8.69
CA SER A 196 -2.89 11.91 -9.25
C SER A 196 -1.66 12.48 -8.56
N HIS A 197 -1.64 13.79 -8.26
CA HIS A 197 -0.53 14.41 -7.56
C HIS A 197 -0.47 13.97 -6.08
N MET A 198 -1.60 13.91 -5.37
CA MET A 198 -1.62 13.38 -4.00
C MET A 198 -1.09 11.94 -3.94
N ARG A 199 -1.39 11.10 -4.94
CA ARG A 199 -0.83 9.73 -5.02
C ARG A 199 0.66 9.71 -5.30
N SER A 200 1.18 10.63 -6.13
CA SER A 200 2.62 10.70 -6.40
C SER A 200 3.44 11.15 -5.19
N ILE A 201 2.87 11.99 -4.33
CA ILE A 201 3.52 12.51 -3.12
C ILE A 201 3.35 11.51 -1.96
N GLY A 202 2.17 10.90 -1.86
CA GLY A 202 1.84 9.86 -0.89
C GLY A 202 2.45 8.51 -1.25
N SER A 203 3.79 8.38 -1.19
CA SER A 203 4.46 7.10 -1.38
C SER A 203 4.48 6.19 -0.13
N SER A 204 3.69 6.49 0.91
CA SER A 204 3.87 5.80 2.20
C SER A 204 2.64 5.53 3.08
N THR A 205 1.42 6.00 2.78
CA THR A 205 0.28 5.79 3.73
C THR A 205 -0.99 5.18 3.15
N ASN A 206 -1.12 5.02 1.83
CA ASN A 206 -2.29 4.38 1.21
C ASN A 206 -2.03 2.98 0.63
N ASP A 207 -0.80 2.47 0.77
CA ASP A 207 -0.44 1.10 0.40
C ASP A 207 -1.20 0.07 1.24
N GLN A 208 -1.75 0.43 2.41
CA GLN A 208 -2.40 -0.52 3.32
C GLN A 208 -3.75 -1.07 2.83
N ASN A 209 -4.48 -0.34 1.99
CA ASN A 209 -5.78 -0.83 1.50
C ASN A 209 -5.62 -1.84 0.36
N PHE A 210 -4.65 -1.64 -0.54
CA PHE A 210 -4.44 -2.49 -1.72
C PHE A 210 -3.28 -3.46 -1.55
N SER A 211 -2.49 -3.34 -0.49
CA SER A 211 -1.42 -4.29 -0.22
C SER A 211 -1.31 -4.64 1.25
N LYS A 212 -0.86 -5.88 1.48
CA LYS A 212 -0.48 -6.35 2.80
C LYS A 212 0.92 -6.94 2.72
N ASN A 213 1.69 -6.80 3.79
CA ASN A 213 3.01 -7.42 3.90
C ASN A 213 3.01 -8.31 5.13
N VAL A 214 3.61 -9.49 5.00
CA VAL A 214 3.80 -10.45 6.08
C VAL A 214 5.19 -11.04 5.96
N THR A 215 5.80 -11.41 7.07
CA THR A 215 7.04 -12.17 7.11
C THR A 215 6.75 -13.53 7.70
N PHE A 216 7.13 -14.60 7.00
CA PHE A 216 6.98 -15.95 7.55
C PHE A 216 8.11 -16.27 8.54
N HIS A 217 7.74 -17.00 9.58
CA HIS A 217 8.65 -17.55 10.58
C HIS A 217 8.18 -18.94 10.98
N GLN A 218 9.00 -19.70 11.70
CA GLN A 218 8.72 -21.10 12.01
C GLN A 218 7.39 -21.34 12.74
N SER A 219 6.95 -20.38 13.54
CA SER A 219 5.68 -20.43 14.28
C SER A 219 4.49 -19.84 13.53
N TYR A 220 4.66 -19.42 12.26
CA TYR A 220 3.58 -18.79 11.50
C TYR A 220 2.61 -19.87 11.07
N SER A 221 1.31 -19.67 11.33
CA SER A 221 0.31 -20.72 11.25
C SER A 221 -0.81 -20.41 10.25
N TYR A 222 -1.65 -21.40 9.98
CA TYR A 222 -2.87 -21.20 9.19
C TYR A 222 -3.80 -20.20 9.88
N GLU A 223 -3.86 -20.26 11.21
CA GLU A 223 -4.73 -19.45 12.05
C GLU A 223 -4.39 -17.95 12.04
N ASP A 224 -3.14 -17.60 11.71
CA ASP A 224 -2.72 -16.20 11.52
C ASP A 224 -2.91 -15.73 10.07
N PHE A 225 -2.83 -16.67 9.12
CA PHE A 225 -2.83 -16.36 7.70
C PHE A 225 -4.23 -16.35 7.09
N VAL A 226 -5.05 -17.36 7.40
CA VAL A 226 -6.36 -17.59 6.76
C VAL A 226 -7.50 -17.26 7.71
N GLU A 227 -7.71 -18.07 8.75
CA GLU A 227 -8.66 -17.79 9.82
C GLU A 227 -8.34 -18.64 11.05
N GLY A 228 -8.55 -18.05 12.23
CA GLY A 228 -8.24 -18.69 13.50
C GLY A 228 -9.22 -18.29 14.59
N ILE A 229 -9.36 -19.14 15.60
CA ILE A 229 -10.16 -18.80 16.78
C ILE A 229 -9.31 -17.90 17.69
N ARG A 230 -9.87 -16.77 18.12
CA ARG A 230 -9.23 -15.84 19.07
C ARG A 230 -10.20 -15.50 20.21
N PRO A 231 -9.68 -15.28 21.43
CA PRO A 231 -10.50 -14.84 22.55
C PRO A 231 -10.91 -13.37 22.36
N ASP A 232 -12.17 -13.07 22.65
CA ASP A 232 -12.79 -11.75 22.62
C ASP A 232 -13.27 -11.40 24.04
N ILE A 233 -12.80 -10.27 24.57
CA ILE A 233 -13.13 -9.80 25.91
C ILE A 233 -14.35 -8.90 25.78
N THR A 234 -15.53 -9.46 26.08
CA THR A 234 -16.75 -8.66 26.18
C THR A 234 -16.76 -7.87 27.49
N SER A 235 -17.53 -6.78 27.54
CA SER A 235 -17.73 -5.89 28.71
C SER A 235 -18.31 -6.57 29.97
N SER A 236 -18.42 -7.89 29.99
CA SER A 236 -19.01 -8.71 31.06
C SER A 236 -18.02 -9.71 31.70
N ASP A 237 -16.70 -9.52 31.54
CA ASP A 237 -15.63 -10.42 32.02
C ASP A 237 -15.73 -11.87 31.52
N LYS A 238 -16.55 -12.12 30.48
CA LYS A 238 -16.65 -13.43 29.83
C LYS A 238 -15.79 -13.46 28.57
N VAL A 239 -14.86 -14.42 28.53
CA VAL A 239 -14.07 -14.73 27.34
C VAL A 239 -14.93 -15.52 26.35
N ILE A 240 -15.19 -14.94 25.19
CA ILE A 240 -15.89 -15.60 24.08
C ILE A 240 -14.87 -15.89 22.98
N TYR A 241 -14.85 -17.11 22.46
CA TYR A 241 -14.00 -17.46 21.34
C TYR A 241 -14.73 -17.19 20.03
N LYS A 242 -14.15 -16.35 19.17
CA LYS A 242 -14.71 -16.03 17.85
C LYS A 242 -13.68 -16.35 16.75
N PRO A 243 -14.14 -16.83 15.58
CA PRO A 243 -13.30 -16.84 14.39
C PRO A 243 -12.89 -15.42 14.04
N GLN A 244 -11.60 -15.24 13.76
CA GLN A 244 -11.02 -14.00 13.27
C GLN A 244 -10.31 -14.29 11.95
N ASP A 245 -10.50 -13.39 10.99
CA ASP A 245 -9.89 -13.50 9.67
C ASP A 245 -8.38 -13.21 9.77
N GLY A 246 -7.58 -14.04 9.09
CA GLY A 246 -6.16 -13.83 8.95
C GLY A 246 -5.83 -12.92 7.77
N ILE A 247 -4.56 -12.51 7.68
CA ILE A 247 -4.11 -11.47 6.74
C ILE A 247 -4.43 -11.78 5.27
N PHE A 248 -4.37 -13.06 4.88
CA PHE A 248 -4.66 -13.51 3.51
C PHE A 248 -6.15 -13.48 3.20
N LYS A 249 -6.99 -13.92 4.14
CA LYS A 249 -8.44 -13.88 3.98
C LYS A 249 -8.92 -12.44 3.88
N GLU A 250 -8.43 -11.56 4.77
CA GLU A 250 -8.77 -10.13 4.75
C GLU A 250 -8.44 -9.46 3.41
N ILE A 251 -7.23 -9.66 2.86
CA ILE A 251 -6.88 -9.06 1.56
C ILE A 251 -7.68 -9.68 0.40
N CYS A 252 -8.02 -10.96 0.47
CA CYS A 252 -8.90 -11.60 -0.51
C CYS A 252 -10.33 -11.01 -0.48
N GLU A 253 -10.87 -10.74 0.71
CA GLU A 253 -12.17 -10.08 0.87
C GLU A 253 -12.16 -8.67 0.27
N SER A 254 -11.14 -7.87 0.59
CA SER A 254 -10.97 -6.53 0.03
C SER A 254 -10.87 -6.57 -1.50
N ALA A 255 -10.02 -7.45 -2.03
CA ALA A 255 -9.84 -7.60 -3.47
C ALA A 255 -11.11 -8.07 -4.19
N ARG A 256 -11.92 -8.91 -3.55
CA ARG A 256 -13.18 -9.39 -4.13
C ARG A 256 -14.25 -8.30 -4.20
N LYS A 257 -14.32 -7.43 -3.17
CA LYS A 257 -15.24 -6.29 -3.13
C LYS A 257 -14.86 -5.20 -4.13
N ASP A 258 -13.61 -5.19 -4.59
CA ASP A 258 -13.09 -4.22 -5.55
C ASP A 258 -12.35 -4.88 -6.74
N PRO A 259 -13.08 -5.52 -7.67
CA PRO A 259 -12.49 -6.26 -8.79
C PRO A 259 -11.79 -5.37 -9.82
N GLN A 260 -11.97 -4.05 -9.76
CA GLN A 260 -11.39 -3.09 -10.72
C GLN A 260 -9.95 -2.69 -10.37
N ASN A 261 -9.52 -2.95 -9.13
CA ASN A 261 -8.20 -2.62 -8.61
C ASN A 261 -7.38 -3.87 -8.35
N ASN A 262 -6.07 -3.79 -8.57
CA ASN A 262 -5.14 -4.85 -8.20
C ASN A 262 -4.78 -4.75 -6.72
N TYR A 263 -4.59 -5.92 -6.12
CA TYR A 263 -4.16 -6.08 -4.74
C TYR A 263 -2.86 -6.87 -4.71
N VAL A 264 -1.98 -6.59 -3.76
CA VAL A 264 -0.68 -7.26 -3.64
C VAL A 264 -0.44 -7.75 -2.22
N LEU A 265 -0.23 -9.05 -2.04
CA LEU A 265 0.31 -9.62 -0.81
C LEU A 265 1.81 -9.87 -0.99
N THR A 266 2.62 -9.21 -0.16
CA THR A 266 4.06 -9.50 -0.07
C THR A 266 4.31 -10.49 1.08
N ILE A 267 5.01 -11.58 0.82
CA ILE A 267 5.42 -12.58 1.81
C ILE A 267 6.95 -12.61 1.86
N ASP A 268 7.51 -11.96 2.87
CA ASP A 268 8.94 -11.97 3.12
C ASP A 268 9.36 -13.28 3.79
N GLU A 269 10.56 -13.77 3.48
CA GLU A 269 11.11 -15.01 4.04
C GLU A 269 10.16 -16.22 3.90
N ILE A 270 9.53 -16.37 2.74
CA ILE A 270 8.45 -17.35 2.51
C ILE A 270 8.84 -18.79 2.86
N ASN A 271 10.13 -19.12 2.75
CA ASN A 271 10.65 -20.45 3.09
C ASN A 271 10.71 -20.68 4.61
N ARG A 272 10.83 -19.65 5.47
CA ARG A 272 10.97 -19.80 6.93
C ARG A 272 9.75 -20.41 7.63
N GLY A 273 8.59 -20.42 6.96
CA GLY A 273 7.37 -21.07 7.42
C GLY A 273 7.06 -22.35 6.62
N ASN A 274 6.23 -23.24 7.19
CA ASN A 274 5.70 -24.38 6.43
C ASN A 274 4.58 -23.90 5.50
N VAL A 275 4.95 -23.46 4.30
CA VAL A 275 4.02 -22.88 3.31
C VAL A 275 2.81 -23.77 3.05
N SER A 276 2.99 -25.09 2.95
CA SER A 276 1.88 -26.03 2.73
C SER A 276 0.89 -26.03 3.89
N LYS A 277 1.36 -25.98 5.14
CA LYS A 277 0.49 -25.89 6.33
C LYS A 277 -0.18 -24.52 6.43
N ILE A 278 0.57 -23.44 6.17
CA ILE A 278 0.07 -22.07 6.28
C ILE A 278 -1.05 -21.79 5.28
N PHE A 279 -0.91 -22.23 4.03
CA PHE A 279 -1.95 -22.07 3.01
C PHE A 279 -3.09 -23.09 3.16
N GLY A 280 -2.85 -24.25 3.77
CA GLY A 280 -3.85 -25.31 3.94
C GLY A 280 -4.50 -25.70 2.61
N GLU A 281 -5.83 -25.74 2.59
CA GLU A 281 -6.66 -26.03 1.43
C GLU A 281 -6.57 -24.97 0.31
N LEU A 282 -6.10 -23.76 0.61
CA LEU A 282 -6.01 -22.67 -0.36
C LEU A 282 -4.82 -22.81 -1.31
N ILE A 283 -3.93 -23.76 -1.06
CA ILE A 283 -2.72 -23.93 -1.86
C ILE A 283 -2.98 -24.33 -3.31
N THR A 284 -4.12 -24.94 -3.61
CA THR A 284 -4.54 -25.19 -5.00
C THR A 284 -5.20 -23.97 -5.63
N LEU A 285 -5.84 -23.12 -4.81
CA LEU A 285 -6.58 -21.96 -5.29
C LEU A 285 -5.68 -20.78 -5.68
N ILE A 286 -4.41 -20.76 -5.28
CA ILE A 286 -3.48 -19.72 -5.72
C ILE A 286 -3.21 -19.80 -7.22
N GLU A 287 -3.44 -20.95 -7.86
CA GLU A 287 -3.27 -21.15 -9.30
C GLU A 287 -4.25 -20.27 -10.11
N SER A 288 -3.76 -19.63 -11.17
CA SER A 288 -4.49 -18.55 -11.84
C SER A 288 -5.80 -18.98 -12.48
N ASP A 289 -5.92 -20.23 -12.94
CA ASP A 289 -7.15 -20.81 -13.48
C ASP A 289 -8.17 -21.17 -12.38
N LYS A 290 -7.71 -21.39 -11.15
CA LYS A 290 -8.53 -21.77 -9.98
C LYS A 290 -9.08 -20.59 -9.18
N ARG A 291 -8.72 -19.35 -9.52
CA ARG A 291 -9.16 -18.12 -8.86
C ARG A 291 -10.55 -17.68 -9.30
N LYS A 292 -11.56 -18.51 -9.03
CA LYS A 292 -12.96 -18.30 -9.42
C LYS A 292 -13.90 -18.88 -8.38
N GLU A 293 -15.11 -18.34 -8.32
CA GLU A 293 -16.14 -18.81 -7.40
C GLU A 293 -16.52 -20.29 -7.64
N GLU A 294 -16.45 -20.78 -8.89
CA GLU A 294 -16.69 -22.19 -9.23
C GLU A 294 -15.73 -23.19 -8.56
N HIS A 295 -14.56 -22.70 -8.10
CA HIS A 295 -13.55 -23.48 -7.40
C HIS A 295 -13.51 -23.20 -5.90
N LYS A 296 -14.55 -22.56 -5.34
CA LYS A 296 -14.60 -22.25 -3.91
C LYS A 296 -14.45 -23.49 -3.03
N VAL A 297 -13.77 -23.32 -1.91
CA VAL A 297 -13.63 -24.32 -0.85
C VAL A 297 -14.41 -23.89 0.38
N THR A 298 -14.65 -24.82 1.30
CA THR A 298 -15.27 -24.52 2.60
C THR A 298 -14.18 -24.39 3.65
N LEU A 299 -14.07 -23.22 4.29
CA LEU A 299 -13.10 -23.00 5.34
C LEU A 299 -13.47 -23.78 6.62
N PRO A 300 -12.49 -24.32 7.37
CA PRO A 300 -12.74 -25.27 8.45
C PRO A 300 -13.35 -24.64 9.71
N TYR A 301 -13.00 -23.40 10.06
CA TYR A 301 -13.47 -22.77 11.30
C TYR A 301 -14.81 -22.07 11.10
N THR A 302 -14.93 -21.23 10.06
CA THR A 302 -16.16 -20.46 9.80
C THR A 302 -17.21 -21.22 9.00
N ARG A 303 -16.83 -22.32 8.32
CA ARG A 303 -17.68 -23.06 7.36
C ARG A 303 -18.19 -22.22 6.20
N GLN A 304 -17.57 -21.05 5.97
CA GLN A 304 -17.91 -20.18 4.85
C GLN A 304 -17.26 -20.69 3.56
N SER A 305 -17.94 -20.43 2.44
CA SER A 305 -17.35 -20.64 1.12
C SER A 305 -16.31 -19.55 0.84
N PHE A 306 -15.14 -19.93 0.36
CA PHE A 306 -14.04 -19.02 0.09
C PHE A 306 -13.33 -19.35 -1.23
N TRP A 307 -12.93 -18.32 -1.96
CA TRP A 307 -12.05 -18.42 -3.13
C TRP A 307 -11.13 -17.21 -3.22
N ILE A 308 -10.02 -17.37 -3.93
CA ILE A 308 -9.03 -16.32 -4.15
C ILE A 308 -9.43 -15.49 -5.38
N PRO A 309 -9.47 -14.15 -5.30
CA PRO A 309 -9.87 -13.31 -6.42
C PRO A 309 -8.72 -13.11 -7.43
N LYS A 310 -9.08 -12.88 -8.70
CA LYS A 310 -8.12 -12.81 -9.83
C LYS A 310 -7.23 -11.57 -9.82
N ASN A 311 -7.65 -10.51 -9.16
CA ASN A 311 -6.96 -9.23 -9.02
C ASN A 311 -5.97 -9.20 -7.84
N LEU A 312 -5.85 -10.29 -7.06
CA LEU A 312 -4.78 -10.43 -6.06
C LEU A 312 -3.49 -10.94 -6.71
N PHE A 313 -2.36 -10.36 -6.37
CA PHE A 313 -1.02 -10.83 -6.74
C PHE A 313 -0.23 -11.17 -5.49
N ILE A 314 0.57 -12.24 -5.52
CA ILE A 314 1.40 -12.65 -4.39
C ILE A 314 2.88 -12.52 -4.78
N ILE A 315 3.67 -11.81 -3.98
CA ILE A 315 5.11 -11.63 -4.19
C ILE A 315 5.84 -12.19 -2.98
N GLY A 316 6.58 -13.27 -3.16
CA GLY A 316 7.43 -13.86 -2.14
C GLY A 316 8.88 -13.43 -2.26
N THR A 317 9.62 -13.40 -1.15
CA THR A 317 11.09 -13.35 -1.14
C THR A 317 11.64 -14.59 -0.44
N MET A 318 12.80 -15.05 -0.88
CA MET A 318 13.47 -16.23 -0.31
C MET A 318 14.99 -16.06 -0.33
N ASN A 319 15.64 -16.23 0.82
CA ASN A 319 17.10 -16.36 0.87
C ASN A 319 17.50 -17.82 0.55
N THR A 320 18.41 -18.01 -0.40
CA THR A 320 18.89 -19.35 -0.77
C THR A 320 20.03 -19.87 0.10
N ALA A 321 20.72 -18.98 0.82
CA ALA A 321 21.83 -19.36 1.71
C ALA A 321 21.36 -20.14 2.96
N ASP A 322 20.09 -19.99 3.35
CA ASP A 322 19.54 -20.57 4.58
C ASP A 322 19.26 -22.08 4.40
N ARG A 323 20.28 -22.90 4.69
CA ARG A 323 20.21 -24.37 4.56
C ARG A 323 19.34 -25.07 5.61
N SER A 324 18.96 -24.39 6.70
CA SER A 324 18.20 -24.93 7.84
C SER A 324 16.68 -24.86 7.67
N ILE A 325 16.20 -24.41 6.51
CA ILE A 325 14.80 -24.09 6.26
C ILE A 325 14.13 -25.19 5.44
N ALA A 326 12.83 -25.44 5.68
CA ALA A 326 12.02 -26.35 4.88
C ALA A 326 12.15 -26.02 3.39
N GLN A 327 12.69 -26.97 2.60
CA GLN A 327 12.72 -26.81 1.16
C GLN A 327 11.28 -26.66 0.64
N LEU A 328 11.05 -25.63 -0.18
CA LEU A 328 9.77 -25.48 -0.87
C LEU A 328 9.50 -26.75 -1.68
N ASP A 329 8.41 -27.43 -1.32
CA ASP A 329 7.97 -28.65 -1.99
C ASP A 329 7.87 -28.43 -3.51
N THR A 330 8.20 -29.44 -4.29
CA THR A 330 8.09 -29.46 -5.75
C THR A 330 6.69 -29.06 -6.21
N ALA A 331 5.65 -29.43 -5.46
CA ALA A 331 4.28 -29.01 -5.74
C ALA A 331 4.11 -27.47 -5.64
N LEU A 332 4.70 -26.85 -4.62
CA LEU A 332 4.69 -25.41 -4.44
C LEU A 332 5.50 -24.70 -5.52
N ARG A 333 6.66 -25.25 -5.90
CA ARG A 333 7.50 -24.67 -6.96
C ARG A 333 6.78 -24.58 -8.32
N ARG A 334 5.82 -25.45 -8.60
CA ARG A 334 5.02 -25.38 -9.85
C ARG A 334 4.00 -24.25 -9.85
N ARG A 335 3.57 -23.83 -8.66
CA ARG A 335 2.52 -22.83 -8.46
C ARG A 335 3.06 -21.41 -8.52
N PHE A 336 4.31 -21.18 -8.11
CA PHE A 336 4.96 -19.87 -8.18
C PHE A 336 5.79 -19.71 -9.46
N ALA A 337 5.85 -18.49 -10.00
CA ALA A 337 6.98 -18.10 -10.84
C ALA A 337 8.21 -17.88 -9.95
N PHE A 338 9.41 -18.13 -10.48
CA PHE A 338 10.66 -17.93 -9.74
C PHE A 338 11.55 -16.98 -10.54
N GLU A 339 11.93 -15.87 -9.93
CA GLU A 339 12.89 -14.93 -10.49
C GLU A 339 14.14 -14.92 -9.61
N GLU A 340 15.27 -15.30 -10.19
CA GLU A 340 16.54 -15.34 -9.48
C GLU A 340 17.21 -13.97 -9.49
N LEU A 341 17.64 -13.51 -8.31
CA LEU A 341 18.38 -12.29 -8.13
C LEU A 341 19.79 -12.60 -7.62
N MET A 342 20.76 -12.52 -8.52
CA MET A 342 22.18 -12.63 -8.24
C MET A 342 22.81 -11.26 -7.99
N PRO A 343 24.01 -11.18 -7.38
CA PRO A 343 24.72 -9.92 -7.22
C PRO A 343 24.95 -9.22 -8.57
N GLU A 344 24.53 -7.96 -8.66
CA GLU A 344 24.64 -7.13 -9.87
C GLU A 344 25.78 -6.12 -9.69
N TYR A 345 26.86 -6.29 -10.45
CA TYR A 345 28.08 -5.48 -10.33
C TYR A 345 28.06 -4.20 -11.17
N THR A 346 27.06 -4.05 -12.06
CA THR A 346 26.95 -2.94 -13.02
C THR A 346 26.02 -1.83 -12.53
N LEU A 347 25.57 -1.90 -11.28
CA LEU A 347 24.73 -0.87 -10.67
C LEU A 347 25.51 0.43 -10.53
N LYS A 348 24.87 1.56 -10.82
CA LYS A 348 25.48 2.90 -10.72
C LYS A 348 25.96 3.20 -9.31
N ASP A 349 25.26 2.71 -8.29
CA ASP A 349 25.63 2.90 -6.88
C ASP A 349 26.96 2.22 -6.52
N LEU A 350 27.40 1.23 -7.31
CA LEU A 350 28.70 0.58 -7.18
C LEU A 350 29.80 1.22 -8.05
N ASP A 351 29.43 2.14 -8.95
CA ASP A 351 30.35 2.84 -9.85
C ASP A 351 31.00 4.04 -9.14
N LYS A 352 31.53 3.77 -7.94
CA LYS A 352 32.22 4.73 -7.08
C LYS A 352 33.46 4.08 -6.46
N SER A 353 34.44 4.93 -6.15
CA SER A 353 35.66 4.55 -5.44
C SER A 353 35.72 5.23 -4.08
N ILE A 354 36.05 4.45 -3.05
CA ILE A 354 36.24 4.94 -1.67
C ILE A 354 37.72 4.79 -1.34
N ASP A 355 38.43 5.90 -1.12
CA ASP A 355 39.87 5.92 -0.84
C ASP A 355 40.70 5.07 -1.82
N GLY A 356 40.35 5.15 -3.11
CA GLY A 356 41.01 4.39 -4.19
C GLY A 356 40.53 2.93 -4.35
N ILE A 357 39.59 2.46 -3.53
CA ILE A 357 38.99 1.13 -3.63
C ILE A 357 37.73 1.20 -4.49
N SER A 358 37.75 0.54 -5.64
CA SER A 358 36.57 0.33 -6.49
C SER A 358 35.63 -0.69 -5.84
N LEU A 359 34.40 -0.28 -5.50
CA LEU A 359 33.42 -1.16 -4.85
C LEU A 359 32.96 -2.29 -5.77
N LYS A 360 32.81 -1.99 -7.06
CA LYS A 360 32.51 -2.98 -8.09
C LYS A 360 33.58 -4.08 -8.17
N ASP A 361 34.85 -3.69 -8.20
CA ASP A 361 35.95 -4.65 -8.32
C ASP A 361 36.15 -5.44 -7.02
N LEU A 362 35.95 -4.80 -5.87
CA LEU A 362 35.95 -5.45 -4.57
C LEU A 362 34.88 -6.54 -4.50
N LEU A 363 33.62 -6.20 -4.76
CA LEU A 363 32.49 -7.13 -4.69
C LEU A 363 32.64 -8.28 -5.70
N SER A 364 33.04 -7.97 -6.93
CA SER A 364 33.23 -9.00 -7.97
C SER A 364 34.39 -9.95 -7.64
N THR A 365 35.49 -9.43 -7.10
CA THR A 365 36.64 -10.23 -6.65
C THR A 365 36.27 -11.14 -5.48
N LEU A 366 35.58 -10.62 -4.46
CA LEU A 366 35.09 -11.42 -3.33
C LEU A 366 34.18 -12.55 -3.82
N ASN A 367 33.19 -12.22 -4.64
CA ASN A 367 32.27 -13.22 -5.16
C ASN A 367 32.92 -14.23 -6.09
N SER A 368 34.00 -13.86 -6.80
CA SER A 368 34.79 -14.82 -7.56
C SER A 368 35.44 -15.84 -6.62
N ARG A 369 36.14 -15.37 -5.58
CA ARG A 369 36.79 -16.25 -4.60
C ARG A 369 35.81 -17.17 -3.87
N ILE A 370 34.59 -16.69 -3.60
CA ILE A 370 33.52 -17.51 -3.02
C ILE A 370 33.11 -18.62 -3.99
N ARG A 371 32.89 -18.31 -5.27
CA ARG A 371 32.50 -19.30 -6.29
C ARG A 371 33.60 -20.32 -6.58
N ASP A 372 34.87 -19.92 -6.48
CA ASP A 372 36.03 -20.79 -6.69
C ASP A 372 36.10 -21.94 -5.65
N GLN A 373 35.41 -21.82 -4.52
CA GLN A 373 35.28 -22.90 -3.52
C GLN A 373 34.38 -24.06 -3.98
N GLY A 374 33.59 -23.86 -5.04
CA GLY A 374 32.77 -24.89 -5.67
C GLY A 374 31.31 -24.47 -5.95
N PRO A 375 30.57 -25.27 -6.73
CA PRO A 375 29.20 -24.92 -7.18
C PRO A 375 28.22 -24.62 -6.04
N GLN A 376 28.38 -25.29 -4.89
CA GLN A 376 27.56 -25.13 -3.68
C GLN A 376 27.73 -23.77 -2.98
N PHE A 377 28.70 -22.96 -3.40
CA PHE A 377 28.96 -21.62 -2.88
C PHE A 377 28.34 -20.51 -3.74
N ARG A 378 27.72 -20.84 -4.87
CA ARG A 378 27.00 -19.86 -5.71
C ARG A 378 25.93 -19.10 -4.91
N ASP A 379 25.17 -19.80 -4.08
CA ASP A 379 24.13 -19.21 -3.22
C ASP A 379 24.69 -18.50 -1.97
N LYS A 380 26.01 -18.54 -1.75
CA LYS A 380 26.71 -17.88 -0.64
C LYS A 380 27.41 -16.58 -1.05
N GLN A 381 27.21 -16.14 -2.28
CA GLN A 381 27.76 -14.87 -2.74
C GLN A 381 27.18 -13.69 -1.94
N ILE A 382 27.97 -12.63 -1.81
CA ILE A 382 27.59 -11.38 -1.16
C ILE A 382 26.83 -10.53 -2.16
N GLY A 383 25.67 -10.03 -1.76
CA GLY A 383 24.87 -9.13 -2.58
C GLY A 383 25.39 -7.69 -2.58
N HIS A 384 24.89 -6.90 -3.53
CA HIS A 384 25.31 -5.52 -3.73
C HIS A 384 24.74 -4.54 -2.69
N SER A 385 23.65 -4.88 -2.00
CA SER A 385 22.96 -3.94 -1.12
C SER A 385 23.80 -3.42 0.03
N TYR A 386 24.71 -4.24 0.55
CA TYR A 386 25.66 -3.85 1.61
C TYR A 386 26.55 -2.66 1.21
N PHE A 387 26.76 -2.44 -0.10
CA PHE A 387 27.68 -1.43 -0.63
C PHE A 387 26.99 -0.21 -1.26
N MET A 388 25.65 -0.15 -1.22
CA MET A 388 24.87 0.92 -1.87
C MET A 388 24.85 2.20 -1.01
N ASP A 389 23.71 2.49 -0.38
CA ASP A 389 23.45 3.77 0.29
C ASP A 389 24.28 3.96 1.57
N ASP A 390 24.66 2.86 2.22
CA ASP A 390 25.34 2.87 3.52
C ASP A 390 26.87 3.02 3.41
N CYS A 391 27.44 2.84 2.21
CA CYS A 391 28.89 2.89 1.99
C CYS A 391 29.31 4.22 1.35
N LYS A 392 29.62 5.25 2.15
CA LYS A 392 29.96 6.60 1.65
C LYS A 392 31.44 6.93 1.81
N ASN A 393 32.08 6.40 2.84
CA ASN A 393 33.48 6.63 3.15
C ASN A 393 34.17 5.33 3.63
N ILE A 394 35.48 5.40 3.90
CA ILE A 394 36.29 4.23 4.28
C ILE A 394 35.89 3.63 5.64
N GLU A 395 35.37 4.45 6.55
CA GLU A 395 34.93 4.00 7.87
C GLU A 395 33.62 3.22 7.76
N ASP A 396 32.71 3.64 6.87
CA ASP A 396 31.52 2.87 6.53
C ASP A 396 31.91 1.51 5.93
N LEU A 397 32.86 1.51 4.98
CA LEU A 397 33.35 0.28 4.35
C LEU A 397 33.96 -0.68 5.38
N ARG A 398 34.77 -0.18 6.32
CA ARG A 398 35.31 -0.99 7.44
C ARG A 398 34.20 -1.56 8.30
N THR A 399 33.20 -0.74 8.64
CA THR A 399 32.07 -1.15 9.45
C THR A 399 31.28 -2.26 8.77
N ILE A 400 30.89 -2.07 7.50
CA ILE A 400 30.18 -3.07 6.67
C ILE A 400 30.93 -4.42 6.68
N PHE A 401 32.25 -4.41 6.49
CA PHE A 401 33.03 -5.64 6.56
C PHE A 401 33.00 -6.29 7.93
N ALA A 402 33.21 -5.50 8.98
CA ALA A 402 33.31 -6.01 10.35
C ALA A 402 31.99 -6.56 10.89
N VAL A 403 30.85 -6.00 10.49
CA VAL A 403 29.54 -6.31 11.09
C VAL A 403 28.58 -7.07 10.18
N GLU A 404 28.75 -7.02 8.85
CA GLU A 404 27.80 -7.63 7.90
C GLU A 404 28.40 -8.69 6.97
N ILE A 405 29.69 -8.58 6.63
CA ILE A 405 30.32 -9.48 5.64
C ILE A 405 31.15 -10.59 6.29
N ILE A 406 31.96 -10.24 7.30
CA ILE A 406 32.83 -11.21 7.99
C ILE A 406 32.04 -12.14 8.93
N PRO A 407 31.11 -11.63 9.78
CA PRO A 407 30.23 -12.50 10.56
C PRO A 407 29.36 -13.37 9.67
#